data_AF-T1GVT0-F1
#
_entry.id   AF-T1GVT0-F1
#
_cell.length_a   1.000
_cell.length_b   1.000
_cell.length_c   1.000
_cell.angle_alpha   90.00
_cell.angle_beta   90.00
_cell.angle_gamma   90.00
#
_symmetry.space_group_name_H-M   'P 1'
#
loop_
_entity.id
_entity.type
_entity.pdbx_description
1 polymer ?
#
loop_
_entity_poly.entity_id
_entity_poly.type
_entity_poly.pdbx_seq_one_letter_code
_entity_poly.pdbx_strand_id
1 'polypeptide(L)'
;METPQIMFSKPSHVEYIVCTKIDNSEKINPILGLAIHQHPSGLISFLSSGEVISLKLLFDSSSLNVMEKPNKEMYEPTSIETPIEGQFAAHIKNILQRKVSQPILSLNKSSQLCPQKAYEVLTQSIQVLKENYIKNHNEALKEILKRIDLQIKIKEQQEREIKNLEKERDIISQKAHLLAEKFEECNNKQSLISKLSYNLLKIGNVSLPNNIIAENAFTTKVNNIQATTKGFFEDLKVSRKI
;
A
#
# COMPACT_ATOMS: atom_id res chain seq x y z
N MET A 1 -0.02 -35.51 -24.45
CA MET A 1 0.82 -34.92 -23.39
C MET A 1 1.68 -33.88 -24.07
N GLU A 2 1.14 -32.68 -24.26
CA GLU A 2 1.83 -31.56 -24.94
C GLU A 2 2.16 -30.50 -23.90
N THR A 3 3.44 -30.14 -23.81
CA THR A 3 3.96 -29.10 -22.91
C THR A 3 3.82 -27.72 -23.57
N PRO A 4 3.30 -26.70 -22.86
CA PRO A 4 3.15 -25.38 -23.45
C PRO A 4 4.50 -24.66 -23.51
N GLN A 5 4.92 -24.30 -24.73
CA GLN A 5 6.06 -23.42 -24.99
C GLN A 5 5.70 -21.99 -24.58
N ILE A 6 6.40 -21.45 -23.58
CA ILE A 6 6.28 -20.05 -23.16
C ILE A 6 7.17 -19.21 -24.09
N MET A 7 6.53 -18.45 -24.98
CA MET A 7 7.19 -17.49 -25.88
C MET A 7 7.54 -16.20 -25.12
N PHE A 8 8.79 -16.05 -24.69
CA PHE A 8 9.30 -14.78 -24.15
C PHE A 8 9.67 -13.84 -25.30
N SER A 9 8.70 -13.04 -25.78
CA SER A 9 8.91 -12.02 -26.82
C SER A 9 9.17 -10.62 -26.21
N LYS A 10 10.20 -10.50 -25.37
CA LYS A 10 10.75 -9.19 -24.98
C LYS A 10 12.28 -9.25 -25.09
N PRO A 11 12.95 -8.22 -25.64
CA PRO A 11 14.41 -8.18 -25.65
C PRO A 11 14.91 -8.14 -24.21
N SER A 12 15.57 -9.21 -23.77
CA SER A 12 16.27 -9.23 -22.48
C SER A 12 17.62 -8.55 -22.66
N HIS A 13 17.84 -7.46 -21.94
CA HIS A 13 19.13 -6.78 -21.92
C HIS A 13 19.86 -7.22 -20.65
N VAL A 14 20.96 -7.93 -20.81
CA VAL A 14 21.82 -8.36 -19.70
C VAL A 14 23.07 -7.50 -19.75
N GLU A 15 23.21 -6.62 -18.76
CA GLU A 15 24.40 -5.81 -18.57
C GLU A 15 25.17 -6.32 -17.34
N TYR A 16 26.43 -6.69 -17.54
CA TYR A 16 27.30 -7.15 -16.45
C TYR A 16 27.81 -5.94 -15.67
N ILE A 17 27.14 -5.62 -14.57
CA ILE A 17 27.63 -4.60 -13.65
C ILE A 17 28.74 -5.23 -12.81
N VAL A 18 29.95 -4.73 -13.05
CA VAL A 18 31.25 -5.29 -12.69
C VAL A 18 31.38 -5.64 -11.20
N CYS A 19 31.80 -6.88 -10.92
CA CYS A 19 32.52 -7.21 -9.70
C CYS A 19 33.96 -6.68 -9.81
N THR A 20 34.37 -5.82 -8.88
CA THR A 20 35.77 -5.45 -8.51
C THR A 20 36.48 -4.32 -9.27
N LYS A 21 37.30 -3.57 -8.49
CA LYS A 21 38.19 -2.42 -8.79
C LYS A 21 37.53 -1.07 -9.11
N ILE A 22 37.22 -0.32 -8.05
CA ILE A 22 36.92 1.13 -8.15
C ILE A 22 38.07 1.97 -7.59
N ASP A 23 39.01 1.35 -6.86
CA ASP A 23 40.18 2.02 -6.32
C ASP A 23 41.45 1.39 -6.91
N ASN A 24 42.53 2.17 -7.08
CA ASN A 24 43.82 1.73 -7.66
C ASN A 24 44.57 0.72 -6.76
N SER A 25 43.93 0.28 -5.68
CA SER A 25 44.44 -0.67 -4.69
C SER A 25 44.30 -2.12 -5.17
N GLU A 26 45.26 -2.97 -4.82
CA GLU A 26 45.23 -4.41 -5.09
C GLU A 26 44.20 -5.18 -4.23
N LYS A 27 43.55 -4.50 -3.27
CA LYS A 27 42.58 -5.12 -2.37
C LYS A 27 41.19 -5.21 -2.99
N ILE A 28 40.63 -6.40 -2.97
CA ILE A 28 39.25 -6.67 -3.40
C ILE A 28 38.30 -6.18 -2.30
N ASN A 29 37.51 -5.16 -2.60
CA ASN A 29 36.46 -4.67 -1.70
C ASN A 29 35.11 -5.29 -2.09
N PRO A 30 34.63 -6.34 -1.39
CA PRO A 30 33.31 -6.91 -1.64
C PRO A 30 32.19 -5.91 -1.34
N ILE A 31 31.09 -6.03 -2.09
CA ILE A 31 29.83 -5.31 -1.88
C ILE A 31 29.07 -6.00 -0.75
N LEU A 32 28.80 -5.29 0.34
CA LEU A 32 27.98 -5.79 1.46
C LEU A 32 26.49 -5.60 1.23
N GLY A 33 26.11 -4.57 0.47
CA GLY A 33 24.71 -4.24 0.24
C GLY A 33 24.53 -3.53 -1.09
N LEU A 34 23.43 -3.83 -1.76
CA LEU A 34 23.04 -3.24 -3.03
C LEU A 34 21.58 -2.82 -2.94
N ALA A 35 21.30 -1.58 -3.32
CA ALA A 35 19.96 -1.01 -3.35
C ALA A 35 19.74 -0.31 -4.69
N ILE A 36 18.58 -0.53 -5.30
CA ILE A 36 18.19 0.18 -6.52
C ILE A 36 17.16 1.23 -6.13
N HIS A 37 17.43 2.48 -6.50
CA HIS A 37 16.53 3.61 -6.29
C HIS A 37 15.88 4.00 -7.62
N GLN A 38 14.58 4.31 -7.61
CA GLN A 38 13.79 4.50 -8.84
C GLN A 38 13.71 5.98 -9.29
N HIS A 39 13.92 6.97 -8.41
CA HIS A 39 13.76 8.40 -8.75
C HIS A 39 14.79 9.31 -8.04
N PRO A 40 15.97 9.57 -8.64
CA PRO A 40 16.44 9.16 -9.96
C PRO A 40 16.88 7.69 -10.01
N SER A 41 16.76 7.05 -11.18
CA SER A 41 17.18 5.66 -11.40
C SER A 41 18.67 5.49 -11.13
N GLY A 42 19.00 4.82 -10.02
CA GLY A 42 20.38 4.71 -9.55
C GLY A 42 20.60 3.43 -8.77
N LEU A 43 21.77 2.84 -8.96
CA LEU A 43 22.28 1.75 -8.16
C LEU A 43 23.13 2.34 -7.04
N ILE A 44 22.84 1.96 -5.80
CA ILE A 44 23.65 2.30 -4.63
C ILE A 44 24.29 1.01 -4.14
N SER A 45 25.62 0.96 -4.11
CA SER A 45 26.39 -0.16 -3.55
C SER A 45 27.16 0.28 -2.32
N PHE A 46 27.05 -0.50 -1.25
CA PHE A 46 27.80 -0.35 -0.01
C PHE A 46 28.97 -1.32 0.00
N LEU A 47 30.20 -0.80 0.12
CA LEU A 47 31.42 -1.60 0.08
C LEU A 47 31.90 -1.92 1.50
N SER A 48 32.70 -2.98 1.62
CA SER A 48 33.40 -3.37 2.87
C SER A 48 34.38 -2.31 3.38
N SER A 49 34.81 -1.39 2.53
CA SER A 49 35.60 -0.21 2.91
C SER A 49 34.79 0.83 3.69
N GLY A 50 33.46 0.71 3.76
CA GLY A 50 32.56 1.72 4.32
C GLY A 50 32.17 2.82 3.33
N GLU A 51 32.64 2.74 2.08
CA GLU A 51 32.28 3.68 1.01
C GLU A 51 30.93 3.32 0.38
N VAL A 52 30.17 4.36 0.02
CA VAL A 52 28.91 4.26 -0.69
C VAL A 52 29.11 4.80 -2.10
N ILE A 53 28.79 3.98 -3.10
CA ILE A 53 28.95 4.35 -4.50
C ILE A 53 27.56 4.42 -5.15
N SER A 54 27.29 5.54 -5.81
CA SER A 54 26.05 5.76 -6.56
C SER A 54 26.36 5.75 -8.06
N LEU A 55 25.87 4.73 -8.74
CA LEU A 55 25.94 4.60 -10.19
C LEU A 55 24.60 4.99 -10.77
N LYS A 56 24.58 5.99 -11.65
CA LYS A 56 23.36 6.39 -12.35
C LYS A 56 23.04 5.34 -13.41
N LEU A 57 21.89 4.70 -13.27
CA LEU A 57 21.41 3.71 -14.24
C LEU A 57 20.64 4.43 -15.34
N LEU A 58 21.06 4.25 -16.60
CA LEU A 58 20.39 4.79 -17.78
C LEU A 58 19.28 3.86 -18.27
N PHE A 59 18.44 3.34 -17.37
CA PHE A 59 17.29 2.52 -17.75
C PHE A 59 16.02 3.36 -17.86
N ASP A 60 15.19 3.04 -18.85
CA ASP A 60 13.81 3.54 -18.93
C ASP A 60 13.02 3.00 -17.73
N SER A 61 12.41 3.89 -16.94
CA SER A 61 11.78 3.62 -15.64
C SER A 61 10.63 2.59 -15.69
N SER A 62 10.22 2.18 -16.88
CA SER A 62 9.17 1.19 -17.15
C SER A 62 9.55 -0.26 -16.82
N SER A 63 10.84 -0.59 -16.74
CA SER A 63 11.31 -1.99 -16.78
C SER A 63 11.67 -2.62 -15.42
N LEU A 64 11.72 -1.83 -14.34
CA LEU A 64 12.25 -2.28 -13.03
C LEU A 64 11.16 -2.59 -11.99
N ASN A 65 9.96 -2.96 -12.44
CA ASN A 65 8.91 -3.49 -11.58
C ASN A 65 9.15 -4.98 -11.27
N VAL A 66 10.29 -5.32 -10.68
CA VAL A 66 10.55 -6.65 -10.09
C VAL A 66 10.13 -6.59 -8.63
N MET A 67 8.84 -6.42 -8.40
CA MET A 67 8.23 -6.80 -7.13
C MET A 67 7.02 -7.62 -7.53
N GLU A 68 7.21 -8.94 -7.53
CA GLU A 68 6.18 -9.94 -7.73
C GLU A 68 5.05 -9.65 -6.75
N LYS A 69 3.99 -9.01 -7.25
CA LYS A 69 2.68 -9.06 -6.61
C LYS A 69 2.25 -10.53 -6.73
N PRO A 70 1.92 -11.23 -5.63
CA PRO A 70 1.45 -12.60 -5.74
C PRO A 70 0.21 -12.61 -6.63
N ASN A 71 0.29 -13.40 -7.70
CA ASN A 71 -0.73 -13.74 -8.70
C ASN A 71 -2.11 -13.12 -8.44
N LYS A 72 -2.29 -11.87 -8.89
CA LYS A 72 -3.62 -11.39 -9.27
C LYS A 72 -3.88 -11.92 -10.65
N GLU A 73 -4.76 -12.91 -10.74
CA GLU A 73 -5.40 -13.30 -11.98
C GLU A 73 -5.93 -12.02 -12.65
N MET A 74 -5.26 -11.68 -13.76
CA MET A 74 -5.77 -11.04 -14.95
C MET A 74 -7.13 -10.35 -14.82
N TYR A 75 -7.13 -9.18 -14.17
CA TYR A 75 -8.00 -8.09 -14.58
C TYR A 75 -7.13 -6.85 -14.61
N GLU A 76 -6.98 -6.29 -15.80
CA GLU A 76 -6.52 -4.94 -16.05
C GLU A 76 -6.89 -4.05 -14.85
N PRO A 77 -5.93 -3.37 -14.21
CA PRO A 77 -6.29 -2.24 -13.40
C PRO A 77 -6.78 -1.23 -14.42
N THR A 78 -8.08 -1.22 -14.73
CA THR A 78 -8.71 0.03 -15.10
C THR A 78 -8.36 0.91 -13.93
N SER A 79 -7.39 1.80 -14.15
CA SER A 79 -7.13 2.93 -13.31
C SER A 79 -8.48 3.31 -12.74
N ILE A 80 -8.61 3.23 -11.42
CA ILE A 80 -9.69 3.93 -10.74
C ILE A 80 -9.26 5.40 -10.89
N GLU A 81 -9.35 5.90 -12.13
CA GLU A 81 -9.77 7.25 -12.39
C GLU A 81 -11.02 7.34 -11.55
N THR A 82 -10.89 8.06 -10.45
CA THR A 82 -12.01 8.65 -9.73
C THR A 82 -13.10 8.88 -10.76
N PRO A 83 -14.29 8.26 -10.64
CA PRO A 83 -15.33 8.50 -11.62
C PRO A 83 -15.55 10.00 -11.59
N ILE A 84 -15.05 10.70 -12.61
CA ILE A 84 -15.19 12.13 -12.73
C ILE A 84 -16.70 12.29 -12.73
N GLU A 85 -17.27 12.79 -11.64
CA GLU A 85 -18.71 12.91 -11.45
C GLU A 85 -19.23 13.75 -12.62
N GLY A 86 -19.77 13.07 -13.63
CA GLY A 86 -20.05 13.70 -14.92
C GLY A 86 -19.67 12.89 -16.15
N GLN A 87 -18.68 11.99 -16.13
CA GLN A 87 -18.27 11.26 -17.35
C GLN A 87 -19.34 10.25 -17.80
N PHE A 88 -19.92 9.49 -16.86
CA PHE A 88 -21.04 8.59 -17.17
C PHE A 88 -22.31 9.38 -17.54
N ALA A 89 -22.59 10.46 -16.82
CA ALA A 89 -23.72 11.34 -17.14
C ALA A 89 -23.56 11.98 -18.53
N ALA A 90 -22.35 12.41 -18.90
CA ALA A 90 -22.02 12.92 -20.22
C ALA A 90 -22.09 11.83 -21.29
N HIS A 91 -21.69 10.60 -20.97
CA HIS A 91 -21.82 9.44 -21.85
C HIS A 91 -23.29 9.11 -22.14
N ILE A 92 -24.13 9.01 -21.11
CA ILE A 92 -25.59 8.83 -21.27
C ILE A 92 -26.20 10.02 -22.02
N LYS A 93 -25.80 11.25 -21.70
CA LYS A 93 -26.23 12.45 -22.44
C LYS A 93 -25.85 12.38 -23.91
N ASN A 94 -24.68 11.82 -24.25
CA ASN A 94 -24.23 11.64 -25.63
C ASN A 94 -25.03 10.54 -26.36
N ILE A 95 -25.36 9.43 -25.69
CA ILE A 95 -26.26 8.41 -26.25
C ILE A 95 -27.66 9.01 -26.52
N LEU A 96 -28.12 9.87 -25.61
CA LEU A 96 -29.39 10.57 -25.72
C LEU A 96 -29.33 11.85 -26.58
N GLN A 97 -28.17 12.21 -27.15
CA GLN A 97 -28.06 13.40 -27.98
C GLN A 97 -28.88 13.22 -29.26
N ARG A 98 -29.65 14.25 -29.56
CA ARG A 98 -30.60 14.27 -30.68
C ARG A 98 -29.83 14.61 -31.96
N LYS A 99 -29.80 13.68 -32.91
CA LYS A 99 -29.29 13.94 -34.27
C LYS A 99 -30.39 14.39 -35.25
N VAL A 100 -31.65 14.18 -34.88
CA VAL A 100 -32.83 14.51 -35.68
C VAL A 100 -33.82 15.29 -34.83
N SER A 101 -34.44 16.31 -35.43
CA SER A 101 -35.51 17.10 -34.82
C SER A 101 -36.75 16.23 -34.62
N GLN A 102 -37.51 16.51 -33.56
CA GLN A 102 -38.85 15.91 -33.45
C GLN A 102 -39.65 16.33 -34.68
N PRO A 103 -40.35 15.38 -35.35
CA PRO A 103 -41.24 15.76 -36.43
C PRO A 103 -42.38 16.58 -35.82
N ILE A 104 -42.31 17.90 -36.00
CA ILE A 104 -43.36 18.82 -35.58
C ILE A 104 -44.49 18.65 -36.59
N LEU A 105 -45.53 17.91 -36.18
CA LEU A 105 -46.76 17.77 -36.94
C LEU A 105 -47.59 19.06 -36.82
N SER A 106 -47.07 20.18 -37.32
CA SER A 106 -47.87 21.41 -37.47
C SER A 106 -48.79 21.23 -38.66
N LEU A 107 -49.88 20.46 -38.48
CA LEU A 107 -51.01 20.54 -39.39
C LEU A 107 -51.60 21.95 -39.25
N ASN A 108 -51.32 22.81 -40.23
CA ASN A 108 -52.02 24.08 -40.33
C ASN A 108 -53.52 23.79 -40.46
N LYS A 109 -54.31 24.28 -39.49
CA LYS A 109 -55.78 24.11 -39.43
C LYS A 109 -56.52 24.69 -40.65
N SER A 110 -55.81 25.39 -41.54
CA SER A 110 -56.34 26.11 -42.70
C SER A 110 -56.14 25.39 -44.04
N SER A 111 -55.49 24.23 -44.09
CA SER A 111 -55.25 23.49 -45.34
C SER A 111 -55.68 22.04 -45.17
N GLN A 112 -56.77 21.63 -45.84
CA GLN A 112 -57.13 20.22 -45.96
C GLN A 112 -56.02 19.49 -46.73
N LEU A 113 -55.06 18.93 -45.99
CA LEU A 113 -54.08 18.01 -46.54
C LEU A 113 -54.81 16.76 -47.05
N CYS A 114 -54.45 16.30 -48.25
CA CYS A 114 -54.94 15.03 -48.78
C CYS A 114 -54.66 13.91 -47.76
N PRO A 115 -55.63 13.05 -47.42
CA PRO A 115 -55.49 12.02 -46.38
C PRO A 115 -54.26 11.11 -46.54
N GLN A 116 -53.87 10.84 -47.79
CA GLN A 116 -52.66 10.08 -48.11
C GLN A 116 -51.38 10.79 -47.66
N LYS A 117 -51.30 12.11 -47.84
CA LYS A 117 -50.13 12.92 -47.45
C LYS A 117 -49.99 13.00 -45.93
N ALA A 118 -51.12 13.08 -45.21
CA ALA A 118 -51.12 13.04 -43.76
C ALA A 118 -50.62 11.67 -43.23
N TYR A 119 -51.04 10.58 -43.87
CA TYR A 119 -50.60 9.23 -43.52
C TYR A 119 -49.09 9.00 -43.79
N GLU A 120 -48.56 9.50 -44.91
CA GLU A 120 -47.12 9.46 -45.21
C GLU A 120 -46.30 10.15 -44.12
N VAL A 121 -46.69 11.37 -43.74
CA VAL A 121 -45.99 12.16 -42.72
C VAL A 121 -46.05 11.46 -41.36
N LEU A 122 -47.20 10.88 -41.00
CA LEU A 122 -47.38 10.16 -39.74
C LEU A 122 -46.50 8.89 -39.71
N THR A 123 -46.46 8.15 -40.81
CA THR A 123 -45.62 6.94 -40.94
C THR A 123 -44.13 7.28 -40.83
N GLN A 124 -43.68 8.32 -41.54
CA GLN A 124 -42.30 8.82 -41.44
C GLN A 124 -41.98 9.29 -40.01
N SER A 125 -42.92 9.97 -39.36
CA SER A 125 -42.75 10.43 -37.98
C SER A 125 -42.63 9.26 -37.00
N ILE A 126 -43.47 8.23 -37.13
CA ILE A 126 -43.40 7.01 -36.32
C ILE A 126 -42.06 6.30 -36.55
N GLN A 127 -41.59 6.22 -37.79
CA GLN A 127 -40.34 5.55 -38.11
C GLN A 127 -39.15 6.28 -37.48
N VAL A 128 -39.10 7.62 -37.59
CA VAL A 128 -38.08 8.43 -36.92
C VAL A 128 -38.12 8.27 -35.40
N LEU A 129 -39.32 8.21 -34.79
CA LEU A 129 -39.47 7.99 -33.35
C LEU A 129 -38.97 6.61 -32.92
N LYS A 130 -39.34 5.55 -33.64
CA LYS A 130 -38.91 4.18 -33.32
C LYS A 130 -37.40 4.00 -33.48
N GLU A 131 -36.85 4.46 -34.59
CA GLU A 131 -35.45 4.23 -34.94
C GLU A 131 -34.48 5.09 -34.14
N ASN A 132 -34.83 6.35 -33.86
CA ASN A 132 -33.89 7.29 -33.24
C ASN A 132 -34.18 7.55 -31.76
N TYR A 133 -35.44 7.51 -31.31
CA TYR A 133 -35.75 7.83 -29.91
C TYR A 133 -35.79 6.56 -29.06
N ILE A 134 -36.64 5.61 -29.42
CA ILE A 134 -36.82 4.38 -28.61
C ILE A 134 -35.52 3.57 -28.58
N LYS A 135 -34.81 3.49 -29.71
CA LYS A 135 -33.53 2.78 -29.78
C LYS A 135 -32.47 3.38 -28.84
N ASN A 136 -32.25 4.69 -28.90
CA ASN A 136 -31.25 5.36 -28.06
C ASN A 136 -31.61 5.30 -26.57
N HIS A 137 -32.89 5.43 -26.23
CA HIS A 137 -33.36 5.24 -24.85
C HIS A 137 -33.12 3.81 -24.34
N ASN A 138 -33.40 2.79 -25.17
CA ASN A 138 -33.12 1.40 -24.82
C ASN A 138 -31.62 1.12 -24.65
N GLU A 139 -30.78 1.75 -25.47
CA GLU A 139 -29.32 1.64 -25.36
C GLU A 139 -28.80 2.28 -24.07
N ALA A 140 -29.28 3.49 -23.74
CA ALA A 140 -28.97 4.14 -22.48
C ALA A 140 -29.40 3.31 -21.27
N LEU A 141 -30.60 2.71 -21.31
CA LEU A 141 -31.08 1.81 -20.25
C LEU A 141 -30.18 0.58 -20.10
N LYS A 142 -29.72 -0.03 -21.20
CA LYS A 142 -28.78 -1.16 -21.14
C LYS A 142 -27.46 -0.77 -20.49
N GLU A 143 -26.89 0.38 -20.85
CA GLU A 143 -25.64 0.86 -20.24
C GLU A 143 -25.81 1.16 -18.74
N ILE A 144 -26.93 1.76 -18.33
CA ILE A 144 -27.25 1.98 -16.92
C ILE A 144 -27.35 0.64 -16.16
N LEU A 145 -28.07 -0.34 -16.70
CA LEU A 145 -28.22 -1.65 -16.07
C LEU A 145 -26.88 -2.39 -15.96
N LYS A 146 -26.05 -2.35 -17.00
CA LYS A 146 -24.69 -2.91 -16.95
C LYS A 146 -23.85 -2.25 -15.86
N ARG A 147 -23.93 -0.92 -15.73
CA ARG A 147 -23.17 -0.19 -14.70
C ARG A 147 -23.62 -0.55 -13.30
N ILE A 148 -24.93 -0.74 -13.09
CA ILE A 148 -25.50 -1.19 -11.82
C ILE A 148 -24.98 -2.59 -11.47
N ASP A 149 -25.06 -3.56 -12.39
CA ASP A 149 -24.56 -4.92 -12.16
C ASP A 149 -23.07 -4.94 -11.82
N LEU A 150 -22.27 -4.15 -12.54
CA LEU A 150 -20.85 -3.98 -12.26
C LEU A 150 -20.62 -3.39 -10.86
N GLN A 151 -21.35 -2.33 -10.49
CA GLN A 151 -21.25 -1.73 -9.15
C GLN A 151 -21.62 -2.71 -8.04
N ILE A 152 -22.64 -3.54 -8.23
CA ILE A 152 -23.04 -4.58 -7.26
C ILE A 152 -21.88 -5.58 -7.08
N LYS A 153 -21.31 -6.08 -8.18
CA LYS A 153 -20.18 -7.02 -8.14
C LYS A 153 -18.95 -6.43 -7.44
N ILE A 154 -18.62 -5.16 -7.73
CA ILE A 154 -17.52 -4.46 -7.05
C ILE A 154 -17.82 -4.34 -5.56
N LYS A 155 -19.04 -3.95 -5.18
CA LYS A 155 -19.43 -3.82 -3.78
C LYS A 155 -19.29 -5.15 -3.04
N GLU A 156 -19.80 -6.24 -3.61
CA GLU A 156 -19.68 -7.58 -3.01
C GLU A 156 -18.23 -8.02 -2.86
N GLN A 157 -17.38 -7.70 -3.86
CA GLN A 157 -15.95 -7.96 -3.76
C GLN A 157 -15.30 -7.15 -2.63
N GLN A 158 -15.57 -5.84 -2.56
CA GLN A 158 -15.03 -4.96 -1.52
C GLN A 158 -15.47 -5.42 -0.13
N GLU A 159 -16.72 -5.83 0.05
CA GLU A 159 -17.21 -6.39 1.32
C GLU A 159 -16.47 -7.68 1.71
N ARG A 160 -16.14 -8.55 0.74
CA ARG A 160 -15.32 -9.74 1.01
C ARG A 160 -13.89 -9.38 1.39
N GLU A 161 -13.29 -8.42 0.69
CA GLU A 161 -11.94 -7.95 0.99
C GLU A 161 -11.85 -7.35 2.38
N ILE A 162 -12.81 -6.50 2.77
CA ILE A 162 -12.88 -5.92 4.13
C ILE A 162 -12.97 -7.02 5.18
N LYS A 163 -13.85 -8.01 5.00
CA LYS A 163 -13.98 -9.14 5.93
C LYS A 163 -12.70 -9.96 6.06
N ASN A 164 -11.93 -10.10 4.98
CA ASN A 164 -10.65 -10.80 5.03
C ASN A 164 -9.60 -9.98 5.78
N LEU A 165 -9.52 -8.68 5.53
CA LEU A 165 -8.61 -7.78 6.25
C LEU A 165 -8.92 -7.72 7.75
N GLU A 166 -10.19 -7.74 8.14
CA GLU A 166 -10.60 -7.82 9.54
C GLU A 166 -10.09 -9.11 10.21
N LYS A 167 -10.22 -10.26 9.53
CA LYS A 167 -9.69 -11.54 10.02
C LYS A 167 -8.17 -11.50 10.15
N GLU A 168 -7.46 -10.97 9.15
CA GLU A 168 -6.01 -10.84 9.19
C GLU A 168 -5.55 -9.93 10.34
N ARG A 169 -6.23 -8.79 10.53
CA ARG A 169 -6.00 -7.90 11.67
C ARG A 169 -6.14 -8.65 12.99
N ASP A 170 -7.20 -9.44 13.15
CA ASP A 170 -7.44 -10.20 14.37
C ASP A 170 -6.34 -11.25 14.62
N ILE A 171 -5.89 -11.94 13.59
CA ILE A 171 -4.76 -12.88 13.67
C ILE A 171 -3.47 -12.16 14.07
N ILE A 172 -3.17 -11.01 13.46
CA ILE A 172 -1.98 -10.22 13.80
C ILE A 172 -2.05 -9.74 15.24
N SER A 173 -3.21 -9.26 15.69
CA SER A 173 -3.45 -8.82 17.07
C SER A 173 -3.24 -9.96 18.07
N GLN A 174 -3.78 -11.15 17.79
CA GLN A 174 -3.56 -12.33 18.63
C GLN A 174 -2.08 -12.73 18.69
N LYS A 175 -1.37 -12.72 17.55
CA LYS A 175 0.06 -13.00 17.51
C LYS A 175 0.87 -11.97 18.31
N ALA A 176 0.51 -10.69 18.22
CA ALA A 176 1.14 -9.63 18.99
C ALA A 176 0.93 -9.84 20.50
N HIS A 177 -0.29 -10.22 20.91
CA HIS A 177 -0.58 -10.53 22.32
C HIS A 177 0.25 -11.73 22.81
N LEU A 178 0.30 -12.82 22.04
CA LEU A 178 1.12 -14.00 22.40
C LEU A 178 2.61 -13.66 22.51
N LEU A 179 3.10 -12.77 21.63
CA LEU A 179 4.49 -12.32 21.68
C LEU A 179 4.75 -11.45 22.92
N ALA A 180 3.83 -10.57 23.28
CA ALA A 180 3.92 -9.75 24.48
C ALA A 180 3.94 -10.59 25.76
N GLU A 181 3.08 -11.61 25.84
CA GLU A 181 3.05 -12.56 26.96
C GLU A 181 4.38 -13.30 27.11
N LYS A 182 4.92 -13.83 25.99
CA LYS A 182 6.24 -14.49 25.98
C LYS A 182 7.37 -13.54 26.36
N PHE A 183 7.30 -12.29 25.93
CA PHE A 183 8.28 -11.27 26.29
C PHE A 183 8.24 -10.97 27.79
N GLU A 184 7.05 -10.85 28.38
CA GLU A 184 6.88 -10.64 29.81
C GLU A 184 7.42 -11.84 30.61
N GLU A 185 7.12 -13.07 30.19
CA GLU A 185 7.65 -14.29 30.82
C GLU A 185 9.18 -14.33 30.76
N CYS A 186 9.77 -13.99 29.60
CA CYS A 186 11.22 -13.94 29.43
C CYS A 186 11.85 -12.86 30.32
N ASN A 187 11.25 -11.67 30.37
CA ASN A 187 11.72 -10.56 31.21
C ASN A 187 11.65 -10.93 32.70
N ASN A 188 10.59 -11.62 33.14
CA ASN A 188 10.47 -12.11 34.52
C ASN A 188 11.58 -13.12 34.86
N LYS A 189 11.85 -14.08 33.96
CA LYS A 189 12.98 -15.03 34.11
C LYS A 189 14.32 -14.32 34.15
N GLN A 190 14.55 -13.35 33.27
CA GLN A 190 15.78 -12.57 33.24
C GLN A 190 15.97 -11.75 34.52
N SER A 191 14.90 -11.13 35.04
CA SER A 191 14.93 -10.41 36.31
C SER A 191 15.30 -11.33 37.48
N LEU A 192 14.75 -12.55 37.50
CA LEU A 192 15.10 -13.56 38.51
C LEU A 192 16.57 -13.98 38.42
N ILE A 193 17.06 -14.28 37.21
CA ILE A 193 18.48 -14.62 36.98
C ILE A 193 19.38 -13.46 37.40
N SER A 194 19.06 -12.23 37.01
CA SER A 194 19.83 -11.03 37.37
C SER A 194 19.93 -10.85 38.89
N LYS A 195 18.82 -11.04 39.62
CA LYS A 195 18.82 -11.02 41.08
C LYS A 195 19.70 -12.12 41.69
N LEU A 196 19.63 -13.35 41.15
CA LEU A 196 20.46 -14.45 41.60
C LEU A 196 21.96 -14.18 41.34
N SER A 197 22.31 -13.72 40.14
CA SER A 197 23.67 -13.33 39.78
C SER A 197 24.19 -12.21 40.66
N TYR A 198 23.37 -11.20 40.95
CA TYR A 198 23.74 -10.11 41.87
C TYR A 198 24.00 -10.64 43.29
N ASN A 199 23.14 -11.52 43.81
CA ASN A 199 23.33 -12.12 45.12
C ASN A 199 24.60 -13.00 45.18
N LEU A 200 24.85 -13.79 44.14
CA LEU A 200 26.07 -14.60 44.04
C LEU A 200 27.30 -13.70 44.00
N LEU A 201 27.30 -12.65 43.17
CA LEU A 201 28.38 -11.68 43.10
C LEU A 201 28.61 -10.99 44.46
N LYS A 202 27.54 -10.63 45.17
CA LYS A 202 27.63 -10.07 46.53
C LYS A 202 28.30 -11.06 47.48
N ILE A 203 27.87 -12.32 47.50
CA ILE A 203 28.46 -13.36 48.36
C ILE A 203 29.93 -13.60 47.98
N GLY A 204 30.24 -13.70 46.68
CA GLY A 204 31.60 -13.88 46.18
C GLY A 204 32.50 -12.73 46.60
N ASN A 205 32.05 -11.48 46.45
CA ASN A 205 32.81 -10.30 46.87
C ASN A 205 33.05 -10.21 48.37
N VAL A 206 32.15 -10.75 49.20
CA VAL A 206 32.34 -10.83 50.66
C VAL A 206 33.30 -11.96 51.05
N SER A 207 33.27 -13.08 50.33
CA SER A 207 34.14 -14.24 50.58
C SER A 207 35.56 -14.05 50.05
N LEU A 208 35.76 -13.17 49.07
CA LEU A 208 37.08 -12.77 48.58
C LEU A 208 37.70 -11.74 49.54
N PRO A 209 38.97 -11.90 49.96
CA PRO A 209 39.68 -10.84 50.65
C PRO A 209 39.91 -9.67 49.67
N ASN A 210 39.01 -8.69 49.70
CA ASN A 210 39.01 -7.56 48.76
C ASN A 210 39.66 -6.30 49.32
N ASN A 211 40.19 -5.49 48.40
CA ASN A 211 40.96 -4.28 48.65
C ASN A 211 40.10 -3.16 49.26
N ILE A 212 40.40 -2.81 50.51
CA ILE A 212 39.76 -1.79 51.36
C ILE A 212 39.53 -0.44 50.65
N ILE A 213 40.41 -0.08 49.70
CA ILE A 213 40.35 1.20 48.99
C ILE A 213 39.14 1.26 48.03
N ALA A 214 38.86 0.17 47.32
CA ALA A 214 37.75 0.12 46.38
C ALA A 214 36.39 0.11 47.10
N GLU A 215 36.32 -0.52 48.26
CA GLU A 215 35.12 -0.57 49.10
C GLU A 215 34.77 0.80 49.72
N ASN A 216 35.77 1.54 50.18
CA ASN A 216 35.58 2.90 50.68
C ASN A 216 35.10 3.87 49.59
N ALA A 217 35.64 3.75 48.37
CA ALA A 217 35.19 4.54 47.21
C ALA A 217 33.77 4.17 46.75
N PHE A 218 33.37 2.91 46.91
CA PHE A 218 32.00 2.46 46.64
C PHE A 218 31.02 2.98 47.71
N THR A 219 31.39 2.88 48.99
CA THR A 219 30.55 3.29 50.12
C THR A 219 30.25 4.78 50.09
N THR A 220 31.25 5.61 49.76
CA THR A 220 31.06 7.06 49.59
C THR A 220 30.10 7.38 48.44
N LYS A 221 30.18 6.67 47.31
CA LYS A 221 29.23 6.81 46.20
C LYS A 221 27.81 6.39 46.58
N VAL A 222 27.64 5.27 47.27
CA VAL A 222 26.31 4.79 47.71
C VAL A 222 25.67 5.78 48.68
N ASN A 223 26.44 6.32 49.64
CA ASN A 223 25.95 7.32 50.58
C ASN A 223 25.51 8.62 49.89
N ASN A 224 26.27 9.07 48.89
CA ASN A 224 25.88 10.23 48.09
C ASN A 224 24.58 9.98 47.33
N ILE A 225 24.43 8.81 46.70
CA ILE A 225 23.19 8.43 46.02
C ILE A 225 22.03 8.41 47.03
N GLN A 226 22.21 7.79 48.19
CA GLN A 226 21.17 7.74 49.22
C GLN A 226 20.76 9.14 49.72
N ALA A 227 21.71 10.06 49.89
CA ALA A 227 21.42 11.44 50.25
C ALA A 227 20.60 12.14 49.17
N THR A 228 20.97 11.98 47.89
CA THR A 228 20.20 12.56 46.77
C THR A 228 18.80 11.98 46.66
N THR A 229 18.64 10.65 46.82
CA THR A 229 17.32 10.00 46.76
C THR A 229 16.41 10.45 47.90
N LYS A 230 16.95 10.67 49.11
CA LYS A 230 16.19 11.24 50.23
C LYS A 230 15.73 12.66 49.93
N GLY A 231 16.60 13.51 49.37
CA GLY A 231 16.22 14.85 48.92
C GLY A 231 15.05 14.83 47.94
N PHE A 232 15.14 14.02 46.87
CA PHE A 232 14.04 13.87 45.91
C PHE A 232 12.73 13.37 46.54
N PHE A 233 12.81 12.52 47.57
CA PHE A 233 11.62 12.01 48.26
C PHE A 233 10.96 13.05 49.16
N GLU A 234 11.75 13.96 49.75
CA GLU A 234 11.24 15.11 50.51
C GLU A 234 10.59 16.13 49.57
N ASP A 235 11.22 16.43 48.44
CA ASP A 235 10.67 17.32 47.42
C ASP A 235 9.33 16.80 46.87
N LEU A 236 9.22 15.50 46.57
CA LEU A 236 7.97 14.87 46.15
C LEU A 236 6.87 14.92 47.21
N LYS A 237 7.21 14.85 48.51
CA LYS A 237 6.23 14.99 49.61
C LYS A 237 5.75 16.44 49.77
N VAL A 238 6.61 17.42 49.52
CA VAL A 238 6.26 18.84 49.55
C VAL A 238 5.33 19.17 48.38
N SER A 239 5.61 18.68 47.17
CA SER A 239 4.77 18.92 45.99
C SER A 239 3.40 18.22 46.03
N ARG A 240 3.21 17.17 46.84
CA ARG A 240 1.93 16.44 46.97
C ARG A 240 0.99 17.00 48.04
N LYS A 241 1.43 18.03 48.78
CA LYS A 241 0.66 18.70 49.85
C LYS A 241 0.02 20.04 49.43
N ILE A 242 0.11 20.38 48.14
CA ILE A 242 -0.59 21.49 47.47
C ILE A 242 -1.71 20.89 46.64
#